data_AF-A0A7Z0PEG8-F1
#
_entry.id   AF-A0A7Z0PEG8-F1
#
_cell.length_a   1.000
_cell.length_b   1.000
_cell.length_c   1.000
_cell.angle_alpha   90.00
_cell.angle_beta   90.00
_cell.angle_gamma   90.00
#
_symmetry.space_group_name_H-M   'P 1'
#
loop_
_entity.id
_entity.type
_entity.pdbx_description
1 polymer ?
#
loop_
_entity_poly.entity_id
_entity_poly.type
_entity_poly.pdbx_seq_one_letter_code
_entity_poly.pdbx_strand_id
1 'polypeptide(L)'
;MERKFRKIVLFILLLMSVFVFFELKKEKKVEEISYTKPEKFNINKVDLNMSLKVPENEICEDVEKCALLGDLYLDEYYFDFGEEEFEEFETESDKIGDMDARKVLGLVEVKDDKLDKIDFKMKANQEKNFREIFNIFVKMTPKKWREDITLVEAYSNSFSAAYVSTTEDSLEEQMLGINVDDVNDSKDGIISVLIHELGHVFSLNKSQYKILDCEEVEFGNELECFLDDSYLNKFYKTFYLNVSRDWRENSNKSEIDFQKFYEINKDNFVSSYAVNNIYEDFSDSFMFFVLNQFPEEGKAYEEKIKFFYNYPELVLLRAQLLKNIVDNDLHK
;
A
#
# COMPACT_ATOMS: atom_id res chain seq x y z
N MET A 1 25.22 58.45 -4.29
CA MET A 1 25.93 57.36 -4.98
C MET A 1 26.38 57.87 -6.35
N GLU A 2 27.69 57.99 -6.59
CA GLU A 2 28.24 58.60 -7.81
C GLU A 2 27.78 57.89 -9.09
N ARG A 3 27.62 58.65 -10.18
CA ARG A 3 27.11 58.18 -11.49
C ARG A 3 27.94 57.03 -12.07
N LYS A 4 29.24 56.92 -11.71
CA LYS A 4 30.12 55.80 -12.04
C LYS A 4 29.76 54.52 -11.27
N PHE A 5 29.44 54.64 -9.98
CA PHE A 5 29.06 53.51 -9.13
C PHE A 5 27.74 52.88 -9.58
N ARG A 6 26.76 53.70 -10.02
CA ARG A 6 25.48 53.20 -10.58
C ARG A 6 25.67 52.37 -11.86
N LYS A 7 26.61 52.74 -12.72
CA LYS A 7 26.90 51.99 -13.96
C LYS A 7 27.59 50.65 -13.68
N ILE A 8 28.46 50.59 -12.68
CA ILE A 8 29.14 49.35 -12.28
C ILE A 8 28.13 48.38 -11.64
N VAL A 9 27.27 48.86 -10.75
CA VAL A 9 26.23 48.03 -10.13
C VAL A 9 25.22 47.49 -11.16
N LEU A 10 24.80 48.32 -12.12
CA LEU A 10 23.93 47.87 -13.21
C LEU A 10 24.61 46.84 -14.12
N PHE A 11 25.91 46.97 -14.38
CA PHE A 11 26.66 46.01 -15.19
C PHE A 11 26.87 44.67 -14.48
N ILE A 12 27.11 44.68 -13.17
CA ILE A 12 27.20 43.46 -12.34
C ILE A 12 25.84 42.75 -12.26
N LEU A 13 24.74 43.49 -12.09
CA LEU A 13 23.39 42.92 -12.08
C LEU A 13 23.01 42.31 -13.45
N LEU A 14 23.45 42.92 -14.55
CA LEU A 14 23.23 42.40 -15.91
C LEU A 14 24.09 41.14 -16.18
N LEU A 15 25.32 41.10 -15.68
CA LEU A 15 26.16 39.89 -15.78
C LEU A 15 25.61 38.75 -14.93
N MET A 16 25.13 39.03 -13.71
CA MET A 16 24.46 38.05 -12.86
C MET A 16 23.16 37.53 -13.48
N SER A 17 22.35 38.41 -14.09
CA SER A 17 21.12 37.97 -14.76
C SER A 17 21.40 37.13 -16.00
N VAL A 18 22.45 37.43 -16.77
CA VAL A 18 22.89 36.61 -17.91
C VAL A 18 23.47 35.26 -17.45
N PHE A 19 24.22 35.22 -16.34
CA PHE A 19 24.76 33.97 -15.78
C PHE A 19 23.65 33.08 -15.24
N VAL A 20 22.65 33.65 -14.53
CA VAL A 20 21.45 32.95 -14.09
C VAL A 20 20.63 32.47 -15.29
N PHE A 21 20.51 33.27 -16.36
CA PHE A 21 19.86 32.85 -17.59
C PHE A 21 20.60 31.69 -18.29
N PHE A 22 21.93 31.64 -18.22
CA PHE A 22 22.75 30.56 -18.80
C PHE A 22 22.73 29.28 -17.96
N GLU A 23 22.72 29.38 -16.62
CA GLU A 23 22.52 28.22 -15.73
C GLU A 23 21.09 27.66 -15.86
N LEU A 24 20.06 28.52 -15.97
CA LEU A 24 18.68 28.09 -16.22
C LEU A 24 18.46 27.49 -17.62
N LYS A 25 19.37 27.75 -18.57
CA LYS A 25 19.34 27.17 -19.93
C LYS A 25 20.22 25.94 -20.11
N LYS A 26 20.89 25.45 -19.06
CA LYS A 26 21.21 24.03 -19.01
C LYS A 26 19.88 23.30 -18.87
N GLU A 27 19.22 23.09 -20.00
CA GLU A 27 18.28 21.97 -20.14
C GLU A 27 19.04 20.77 -19.57
N LYS A 28 18.62 20.31 -18.37
CA LYS A 28 18.87 18.92 -17.99
C LYS A 28 18.39 18.16 -19.22
N LYS A 29 19.32 17.56 -19.96
CA LYS A 29 18.95 16.54 -20.93
C LYS A 29 18.16 15.54 -20.12
N VAL A 30 16.85 15.55 -20.28
CA VAL A 30 16.00 14.46 -19.84
C VAL A 30 16.48 13.32 -20.72
N GLU A 31 17.35 12.47 -20.17
CA GLU A 31 17.65 11.20 -20.82
C GLU A 31 16.31 10.52 -21.00
N GLU A 32 15.94 10.28 -22.25
CA GLU A 32 14.73 9.55 -22.59
C GLU A 32 14.90 8.17 -21.99
N ILE A 33 14.24 7.91 -20.85
CA ILE A 33 14.35 6.64 -20.14
C ILE A 33 13.78 5.59 -21.09
N SER A 34 14.68 4.81 -21.71
CA SER A 34 14.32 3.78 -22.67
C SER A 34 14.11 2.49 -21.90
N TYR A 35 12.85 2.10 -21.72
CA TYR A 35 12.45 0.78 -21.25
C TYR A 35 12.01 -0.11 -22.42
N THR A 36 12.09 -1.42 -22.20
CA THR A 36 11.55 -2.44 -23.10
C THR A 36 10.07 -2.21 -23.37
N LYS A 37 9.57 -2.61 -24.55
CA LYS A 37 8.15 -2.56 -24.87
C LYS A 37 7.36 -3.46 -23.88
N PRO A 38 6.15 -3.08 -23.43
CA PRO A 38 5.37 -3.96 -22.58
C PRO A 38 4.95 -5.22 -23.34
N GLU A 39 5.07 -6.37 -22.69
CA GLU A 39 4.70 -7.69 -23.21
C GLU A 39 3.67 -8.35 -22.30
N LYS A 40 2.84 -9.23 -22.88
CA LYS A 40 1.87 -10.02 -22.11
C LYS A 40 2.62 -11.09 -21.33
N PHE A 41 2.35 -11.22 -20.04
CA PHE A 41 2.82 -12.34 -19.22
C PHE A 41 1.66 -13.19 -18.72
N ASN A 42 1.96 -14.42 -18.32
CA ASN A 42 1.02 -15.30 -17.64
C ASN A 42 1.48 -15.51 -16.21
N ILE A 43 0.53 -15.64 -15.30
CA ILE A 43 0.82 -15.98 -13.91
C ILE A 43 0.63 -17.47 -13.64
N ASN A 44 1.40 -17.98 -12.70
CA ASN A 44 1.34 -19.39 -12.33
C ASN A 44 0.08 -19.68 -11.51
N LYS A 45 -0.45 -20.90 -11.63
CA LYS A 45 -1.51 -21.37 -10.75
C LYS A 45 -0.96 -21.70 -9.37
N VAL A 46 -1.80 -21.54 -8.37
CA VAL A 46 -1.48 -21.89 -6.98
C VAL A 46 -2.12 -23.24 -6.65
N ASP A 47 -1.30 -24.19 -6.21
CA ASP A 47 -1.80 -25.43 -5.63
C ASP A 47 -2.18 -25.18 -4.17
N LEU A 48 -3.43 -25.48 -3.82
CA LEU A 48 -3.98 -25.24 -2.49
C LEU A 48 -4.00 -26.50 -1.63
N ASN A 49 -3.70 -26.33 -0.35
CA ASN A 49 -3.93 -27.36 0.67
C ASN A 49 -4.84 -26.82 1.78
N MET A 50 -6.15 -26.99 1.59
CA MET A 50 -7.17 -26.49 2.52
C MET A 50 -7.22 -27.25 3.86
N SER A 51 -6.52 -28.39 3.97
CA SER A 51 -6.50 -29.20 5.20
C SER A 51 -5.37 -28.83 6.17
N LEU A 52 -4.60 -27.78 5.89
CA LEU A 52 -3.56 -27.29 6.79
C LEU A 52 -4.18 -26.74 8.08
N LYS A 53 -3.58 -27.10 9.22
CA LYS A 53 -3.99 -26.54 10.52
C LYS A 53 -3.59 -25.07 10.62
N VAL A 54 -4.49 -24.25 11.16
CA VAL A 54 -4.17 -22.86 11.52
C VAL A 54 -3.49 -22.79 12.89
N PRO A 55 -2.83 -21.67 13.24
CA PRO A 55 -2.34 -21.43 14.60
C PRO A 55 -3.44 -21.60 15.65
N GLU A 56 -3.09 -21.99 16.87
CA GLU A 56 -4.05 -22.18 17.96
C GLU A 56 -4.87 -20.91 18.21
N ASN A 57 -6.20 -21.06 18.22
CA ASN A 57 -7.17 -19.99 18.35
C ASN A 57 -8.54 -20.56 18.79
N GLU A 58 -9.52 -19.69 19.00
CA GLU A 58 -10.85 -20.06 19.50
C GLU A 58 -11.95 -20.13 18.43
N ILE A 59 -11.66 -19.76 17.17
CA ILE A 59 -12.67 -19.54 16.13
C ILE A 59 -12.70 -20.61 15.02
N CYS A 60 -11.57 -21.23 14.67
CA CYS A 60 -11.51 -22.27 13.63
C CYS A 60 -10.23 -23.14 13.74
N GLU A 61 -10.21 -24.33 13.13
CA GLU A 61 -9.16 -25.34 13.37
C GLU A 61 -8.20 -25.58 12.19
N ASP A 62 -8.64 -25.31 10.96
CA ASP A 62 -7.90 -25.52 9.72
C ASP A 62 -8.30 -24.48 8.67
N VAL A 63 -7.54 -24.44 7.57
CA VAL A 63 -7.70 -23.46 6.49
C VAL A 63 -9.12 -23.50 5.91
N GLU A 64 -9.68 -24.68 5.65
CA GLU A 64 -11.04 -24.84 5.13
C GLU A 64 -12.10 -24.23 6.06
N LYS A 65 -12.06 -24.55 7.36
CA LYS A 65 -13.02 -24.01 8.32
C LYS A 65 -12.84 -22.52 8.58
N CYS A 66 -11.61 -22.03 8.57
CA CYS A 66 -11.36 -20.59 8.71
C CYS A 66 -11.80 -19.80 7.48
N ALA A 67 -11.60 -20.34 6.28
CA ALA A 67 -12.09 -19.75 5.03
C ALA A 67 -13.62 -19.60 5.07
N LEU A 68 -14.34 -20.70 5.35
CA LEU A 68 -15.80 -20.71 5.48
C LEU A 68 -16.29 -19.77 6.57
N LEU A 69 -15.61 -19.69 7.71
CA LEU A 69 -15.99 -18.76 8.77
C LEU A 69 -15.81 -17.31 8.34
N GLY A 70 -14.73 -16.99 7.64
CA GLY A 70 -14.53 -15.67 7.04
C GLY A 70 -15.65 -15.32 6.07
N ASP A 71 -16.01 -16.26 5.18
CA ASP A 71 -17.09 -16.07 4.19
C ASP A 71 -18.44 -15.79 4.86
N LEU A 72 -18.74 -16.46 5.99
CA LEU A 72 -19.95 -16.19 6.77
C LEU A 72 -19.97 -14.78 7.39
N TYR A 73 -18.82 -14.30 7.90
CA TYR A 73 -18.74 -12.93 8.41
C TYR A 73 -18.76 -11.90 7.28
N LEU A 74 -18.22 -12.24 6.11
CA LEU A 74 -18.29 -11.40 4.92
C LEU A 74 -19.74 -11.26 4.43
N ASP A 75 -20.50 -12.35 4.42
CA ASP A 75 -21.93 -12.31 4.11
C ASP A 75 -22.70 -11.43 5.12
N GLU A 76 -22.37 -11.49 6.40
CA GLU A 76 -22.98 -10.60 7.42
C GLU A 76 -22.60 -9.14 7.21
N TYR A 77 -21.34 -8.87 6.86
CA TYR A 77 -20.84 -7.55 6.50
C TYR A 77 -21.58 -6.96 5.28
N TYR A 78 -21.78 -7.75 4.22
CA TYR A 78 -22.49 -7.30 3.01
C TYR A 78 -24.02 -7.32 3.11
N PHE A 79 -24.61 -8.20 3.93
CA PHE A 79 -26.06 -8.27 4.13
C PHE A 79 -26.62 -6.94 4.69
N ASP A 80 -25.83 -6.22 5.48
CA ASP A 80 -26.18 -4.90 5.98
C ASP A 80 -26.20 -3.80 4.88
N PHE A 81 -25.64 -4.05 3.68
CA PHE A 81 -25.36 -3.01 2.67
C PHE A 81 -25.83 -3.30 1.23
N GLY A 82 -26.22 -4.53 0.90
CA GLY A 82 -26.63 -4.91 -0.45
C GLY A 82 -25.45 -5.38 -1.29
N GLU A 83 -25.69 -6.41 -2.10
CA GLU A 83 -24.70 -7.12 -2.92
C GLU A 83 -24.00 -6.18 -3.90
N GLU A 84 -22.85 -5.63 -3.51
CA GLU A 84 -21.81 -5.25 -4.46
C GLU A 84 -20.58 -6.08 -4.06
N GLU A 85 -20.28 -7.12 -4.86
CA GLU A 85 -18.89 -7.60 -4.95
C GLU A 85 -18.01 -6.36 -5.12
N PHE A 86 -16.80 -6.37 -4.55
CA PHE A 86 -15.88 -5.25 -4.73
C PHE A 86 -15.48 -5.19 -6.21
N GLU A 87 -16.33 -4.54 -7.02
CA GLU A 87 -16.09 -4.33 -8.43
C GLU A 87 -14.84 -3.46 -8.54
N GLU A 88 -14.01 -3.83 -9.50
CA GLU A 88 -12.83 -3.10 -9.96
C GLU A 88 -13.08 -1.60 -9.78
N PHE A 89 -12.34 -0.94 -8.88
CA PHE A 89 -12.34 0.53 -8.77
C PHE A 89 -11.74 1.07 -10.07
N GLU A 90 -12.50 1.06 -11.16
CA GLU A 90 -12.10 1.62 -12.44
C GLU A 90 -12.31 3.13 -12.40
N THR A 91 -11.28 3.94 -12.14
CA THR A 91 -11.17 5.28 -12.79
C THR A 91 -9.75 5.87 -12.79
N GLU A 92 -9.41 6.51 -13.90
CA GLU A 92 -8.35 7.52 -14.15
C GLU A 92 -7.08 7.51 -13.27
N SER A 93 -6.05 6.80 -13.75
CA SER A 93 -4.64 6.90 -13.37
C SER A 93 -4.37 6.84 -11.86
N ASP A 94 -4.63 5.67 -11.28
CA ASP A 94 -4.26 5.20 -9.94
C ASP A 94 -2.74 5.13 -9.68
N LYS A 95 -1.97 6.06 -10.21
CA LYS A 95 -0.54 6.09 -9.95
C LYS A 95 -0.28 6.60 -8.55
N ILE A 96 0.79 6.12 -7.92
CA ILE A 96 1.38 6.68 -6.69
C ILE A 96 1.95 8.11 -6.93
N GLY A 97 1.60 8.76 -8.04
CA GLY A 97 2.15 10.02 -8.50
C GLY A 97 1.61 11.23 -7.75
N ASP A 98 1.77 11.30 -6.43
CA ASP A 98 2.03 12.58 -5.73
C ASP A 98 2.40 12.46 -4.23
N MET A 99 3.25 11.49 -3.83
CA MET A 99 3.73 11.43 -2.43
C MET A 99 4.31 12.77 -1.90
N ASP A 100 4.79 13.65 -2.79
CA ASP A 100 5.32 14.99 -2.53
C ASP A 100 4.25 16.06 -2.21
N ALA A 101 2.97 15.80 -2.48
CA ALA A 101 1.87 16.73 -2.18
C ALA A 101 1.30 16.58 -0.75
N ARG A 102 1.85 15.67 0.06
CA ARG A 102 1.43 15.46 1.46
C ARG A 102 1.92 16.59 2.37
N LYS A 103 0.98 17.22 3.07
CA LYS A 103 1.30 18.13 4.16
C LYS A 103 1.26 17.39 5.49
N VAL A 104 2.42 17.00 6.00
CA VAL A 104 2.56 16.42 7.34
C VAL A 104 2.17 17.46 8.39
N LEU A 105 1.26 17.09 9.29
CA LEU A 105 0.81 17.92 10.41
C LEU A 105 1.55 17.57 11.70
N GLY A 106 1.87 16.29 11.90
CA GLY A 106 2.69 15.82 13.01
C GLY A 106 2.64 14.30 13.19
N LEU A 107 3.44 13.82 14.15
CA LEU A 107 3.61 12.41 14.49
C LEU A 107 3.10 12.17 15.91
N VAL A 108 2.49 11.01 16.15
CA VAL A 108 1.97 10.60 17.45
C VAL A 108 2.47 9.19 17.78
N GLU A 109 3.07 9.04 18.97
CA GLU A 109 3.45 7.72 19.49
C GLU A 109 2.19 6.88 19.83
N VAL A 110 2.29 5.57 19.61
CA VAL A 110 1.29 4.58 20.01
C VAL A 110 1.74 3.88 21.29
N LYS A 111 0.92 3.94 22.33
CA LYS A 111 1.14 3.24 23.61
C LYS A 111 -0.11 2.49 24.01
N ASP A 112 0.01 1.18 24.21
CA ASP A 112 -1.11 0.29 24.57
C ASP A 112 -2.34 0.50 23.68
N ASP A 113 -2.13 0.51 22.36
CA ASP A 113 -3.15 0.68 21.33
C ASP A 113 -3.89 2.03 21.39
N LYS A 114 -3.23 3.05 21.95
CA LYS A 114 -3.75 4.41 22.06
C LYS A 114 -2.74 5.41 21.53
N LEU A 115 -3.25 6.41 20.82
CA LEU A 115 -2.50 7.61 20.48
C LEU A 115 -2.11 8.34 21.77
N ASP A 116 -0.82 8.65 21.92
CA ASP A 116 -0.34 9.57 22.95
C ASP A 116 -0.83 11.01 22.68
N LYS A 117 -0.29 11.98 23.40
CA LYS A 117 -0.67 13.38 23.31
C LYS A 117 -0.37 13.95 21.92
N ILE A 118 -1.43 14.34 21.22
CA ILE A 118 -1.34 15.18 20.02
C ILE A 118 -0.92 16.60 20.44
N ASP A 119 0.28 17.03 20.03
CA ASP A 119 0.87 18.32 20.41
C ASP A 119 1.03 19.31 19.23
N PHE A 120 0.50 18.94 18.07
CA PHE A 120 0.46 19.76 16.86
C PHE A 120 -0.94 20.29 16.54
N LYS A 121 -1.02 21.21 15.58
CA LYS A 121 -2.27 21.90 15.25
C LYS A 121 -3.06 21.15 14.17
N MET A 122 -4.30 20.80 14.50
CA MET A 122 -5.29 20.26 13.57
C MET A 122 -6.64 20.98 13.76
N LYS A 123 -7.49 20.98 12.73
CA LYS A 123 -8.90 21.38 12.91
C LYS A 123 -9.62 20.31 13.73
N ALA A 124 -10.70 20.69 14.43
CA ALA A 124 -11.44 19.75 15.29
C ALA A 124 -12.02 18.54 14.52
N ASN A 125 -12.48 18.75 13.27
CA ASN A 125 -12.95 17.67 12.41
C ASN A 125 -11.81 16.76 11.95
N GLN A 126 -10.63 17.32 11.64
CA GLN A 126 -9.44 16.55 11.28
C GLN A 126 -8.99 15.67 12.45
N GLU A 127 -8.94 16.19 13.68
CA GLU A 127 -8.57 15.39 14.84
C GLU A 127 -9.58 14.29 15.12
N LYS A 128 -10.88 14.58 14.97
CA LYS A 128 -11.94 13.58 15.07
C LYS A 128 -11.72 12.45 14.05
N ASN A 129 -11.52 12.79 12.78
CA ASN A 129 -11.30 11.83 11.70
C ASN A 129 -10.06 10.96 11.96
N PHE A 130 -8.92 11.60 12.27
CA PHE A 130 -7.67 10.93 12.60
C PHE A 130 -7.82 9.89 13.72
N ARG A 131 -8.53 10.25 14.80
CA ARG A 131 -8.81 9.34 15.92
C ARG A 131 -9.78 8.22 15.54
N GLU A 132 -10.77 8.52 14.71
CA GLU A 132 -11.76 7.55 14.24
C GLU A 132 -11.11 6.47 13.37
N ILE A 133 -10.31 6.87 12.36
CA ILE A 133 -9.57 5.95 11.48
C ILE A 133 -8.61 5.08 12.30
N PHE A 134 -7.82 5.68 13.20
CA PHE A 134 -6.91 4.91 14.05
C PHE A 134 -7.67 3.91 14.94
N ASN A 135 -8.83 4.31 15.49
CA ASN A 135 -9.65 3.42 16.28
C ASN A 135 -10.28 2.28 15.46
N ILE A 136 -10.65 2.52 14.20
CA ILE A 136 -11.08 1.46 13.27
C ILE A 136 -9.95 0.45 13.08
N PHE A 137 -8.73 0.92 12.74
CA PHE A 137 -7.56 0.06 12.59
C PHE A 137 -7.29 -0.79 13.83
N VAL A 138 -7.31 -0.19 15.03
CA VAL A 138 -7.08 -0.88 16.30
C VAL A 138 -8.14 -1.94 16.62
N LYS A 139 -9.42 -1.64 16.35
CA LYS A 139 -10.53 -2.55 16.64
C LYS A 139 -10.65 -3.69 15.64
N MET A 140 -10.39 -3.41 14.36
CA MET A 140 -10.43 -4.40 13.29
C MET A 140 -9.25 -5.38 13.40
N THR A 141 -8.04 -4.86 13.61
CA THR A 141 -6.81 -5.65 13.47
C THR A 141 -6.39 -6.29 14.79
N PRO A 142 -6.22 -7.63 14.85
CA PRO A 142 -5.74 -8.29 16.06
C PRO A 142 -4.35 -7.78 16.47
N LYS A 143 -4.11 -7.62 17.78
CA LYS A 143 -2.92 -6.94 18.33
C LYS A 143 -1.59 -7.41 17.73
N LYS A 144 -1.41 -8.73 17.58
CA LYS A 144 -0.19 -9.34 17.01
C LYS A 144 0.17 -8.79 15.62
N TRP A 145 -0.82 -8.40 14.82
CA TRP A 145 -0.62 -7.96 13.43
C TRP A 145 -0.39 -6.45 13.29
N ARG A 146 -0.42 -5.71 14.39
CA ARG A 146 -0.20 -4.25 14.40
C ARG A 146 0.73 -3.80 15.52
N GLU A 147 1.50 -4.72 16.09
CA GLU A 147 2.41 -4.43 17.21
C GLU A 147 3.65 -3.64 16.77
N ASP A 148 4.03 -3.77 15.49
CA ASP A 148 5.14 -3.01 14.89
C ASP A 148 4.77 -1.55 14.56
N ILE A 149 3.48 -1.17 14.66
CA ILE A 149 3.02 0.22 14.45
C ILE A 149 3.21 1.02 15.73
N THR A 150 4.37 1.66 15.87
CA THR A 150 4.75 2.47 17.04
C THR A 150 4.47 3.95 16.86
N LEU A 151 4.30 4.40 15.61
CA LEU A 151 4.05 5.79 15.24
C LEU A 151 2.85 5.91 14.31
N VAL A 152 2.12 7.01 14.45
CA VAL A 152 1.05 7.39 13.51
C VAL A 152 1.29 8.82 13.04
N GLU A 153 1.38 8.99 11.71
CA GLU A 153 1.49 10.31 11.09
C GLU A 153 0.11 10.85 10.73
N ALA A 154 -0.16 12.08 11.15
CA ALA A 154 -1.28 12.86 10.67
C ALA A 154 -0.82 13.70 9.47
N TYR A 155 -1.33 13.43 8.28
CA TYR A 155 -1.05 14.22 7.08
C TYR A 155 -2.33 14.72 6.40
N SER A 156 -2.20 15.72 5.54
CA SER A 156 -3.29 16.32 4.77
C SER A 156 -2.93 16.32 3.29
N ASN A 157 -3.80 15.73 2.47
CA ASN A 157 -3.75 15.81 1.00
C ASN A 157 -5.16 15.55 0.42
N SER A 158 -5.28 15.58 -0.91
CA SER A 158 -6.55 15.35 -1.61
C SER A 158 -6.63 14.01 -2.36
N PHE A 159 -5.70 13.07 -2.14
CA PHE A 159 -5.56 11.88 -3.00
C PHE A 159 -5.37 10.56 -2.25
N SER A 160 -4.55 10.48 -1.20
CA SER A 160 -4.28 9.21 -0.50
C SER A 160 -4.93 9.18 0.87
N ALA A 161 -5.56 8.06 1.23
CA ALA A 161 -6.27 7.90 2.50
C ALA A 161 -5.37 7.43 3.66
N ALA A 162 -4.43 6.52 3.38
CA ALA A 162 -3.41 6.09 4.33
C ALA A 162 -2.12 5.71 3.59
N TYR A 163 -1.09 5.37 4.35
CA TYR A 163 0.11 4.69 3.86
C TYR A 163 0.86 4.04 5.04
N VAL A 164 1.71 3.05 4.76
CA VAL A 164 2.66 2.48 5.72
C VAL A 164 4.10 2.77 5.29
N SER A 165 4.96 3.06 6.27
CA SER A 165 6.39 3.24 6.03
C SER A 165 7.20 2.67 7.20
N THR A 166 8.38 2.16 6.92
CA THR A 166 9.37 1.79 7.95
C THR A 166 10.10 3.05 8.41
N THR A 167 10.35 3.17 9.71
CA THR A 167 11.20 4.27 10.22
C THR A 167 12.64 4.11 9.73
N GLU A 168 13.32 5.23 9.45
CA GLU A 168 14.65 5.29 8.80
C GLU A 168 15.73 4.45 9.52
N ASP A 169 15.55 4.17 10.82
CA ASP A 169 16.64 3.68 11.66
C ASP A 169 16.65 2.17 11.93
N SER A 170 15.60 1.38 11.63
CA SER A 170 15.62 -0.03 12.09
C SER A 170 14.78 -1.11 11.41
N LEU A 171 13.83 -0.87 10.50
CA LEU A 171 12.79 -1.88 10.12
C LEU A 171 11.98 -2.46 11.31
N GLU A 172 12.36 -2.15 12.56
CA GLU A 172 11.74 -2.64 13.80
C GLU A 172 10.48 -1.87 14.15
N GLU A 173 10.40 -0.63 13.67
CA GLU A 173 9.29 0.28 13.91
C GLU A 173 8.71 0.73 12.57
N GLN A 174 7.40 0.56 12.43
CA GLN A 174 6.61 1.01 11.31
C GLN A 174 5.70 2.16 11.74
N MET A 175 5.41 3.01 10.76
CA MET A 175 4.54 4.16 10.91
C MET A 175 3.32 3.99 10.01
N LEU A 176 2.14 4.20 10.59
CA LEU A 176 0.89 4.33 9.83
C LEU A 176 0.61 5.81 9.58
N GLY A 177 0.65 6.23 8.33
CA GLY A 177 0.16 7.54 7.92
C GLY A 177 -1.35 7.51 7.73
N ILE A 178 -2.06 8.46 8.33
CA ILE A 178 -3.50 8.64 8.18
C ILE A 178 -3.77 10.03 7.61
N ASN A 179 -4.53 10.09 6.51
CA ASN A 179 -5.04 11.34 6.03
C ASN A 179 -6.11 11.88 6.98
N VAL A 180 -5.88 13.09 7.46
CA VAL A 180 -6.79 13.76 8.39
C VAL A 180 -7.95 14.42 7.66
N ASP A 181 -7.80 14.66 6.37
CA ASP A 181 -8.87 15.12 5.51
C ASP A 181 -9.75 13.92 5.14
N ASP A 182 -11.06 14.16 5.11
CA ASP A 182 -12.08 13.17 4.79
C ASP A 182 -12.05 12.88 3.29
N VAL A 183 -11.04 12.12 2.86
CA VAL A 183 -10.78 11.80 1.45
C VAL A 183 -11.45 10.52 0.99
N ASN A 184 -12.09 9.80 1.92
CA ASN A 184 -12.82 8.58 1.61
C ASN A 184 -14.28 8.78 1.97
N ASP A 185 -15.17 8.50 1.04
CA ASP A 185 -16.58 8.88 1.17
C ASP A 185 -17.38 7.94 2.11
N SER A 186 -16.77 6.84 2.58
CA SER A 186 -17.40 5.85 3.47
C SER A 186 -16.43 5.18 4.45
N LYS A 187 -16.99 4.59 5.52
CA LYS A 187 -16.23 3.75 6.46
C LYS A 187 -15.70 2.48 5.81
N ASP A 188 -16.43 1.93 4.84
CA ASP A 188 -16.03 0.73 4.11
C ASP A 188 -14.81 1.01 3.23
N GLY A 189 -14.77 2.18 2.58
CA GLY A 189 -13.58 2.62 1.87
C GLY A 189 -12.37 2.73 2.81
N ILE A 190 -12.58 3.29 4.02
CA ILE A 190 -11.50 3.38 5.03
C ILE A 190 -11.05 2.00 5.47
N ILE A 191 -11.98 1.07 5.72
CA ILE A 191 -11.69 -0.33 6.08
C ILE A 191 -10.86 -0.99 4.97
N SER A 192 -11.27 -0.85 3.72
CA SER A 192 -10.58 -1.39 2.55
C SER A 192 -9.13 -0.89 2.47
N VAL A 193 -8.92 0.42 2.59
CA VAL A 193 -7.59 1.03 2.61
C VAL A 193 -6.78 0.51 3.80
N LEU A 194 -7.35 0.43 5.00
CA LEU A 194 -6.63 -0.07 6.17
C LEU A 194 -6.26 -1.56 6.06
N ILE A 195 -7.05 -2.36 5.36
CA ILE A 195 -6.71 -3.76 5.06
C ILE A 195 -5.58 -3.81 4.04
N HIS A 196 -5.60 -2.97 3.00
CA HIS A 196 -4.48 -2.81 2.07
C HIS A 196 -3.19 -2.45 2.83
N GLU A 197 -3.24 -1.43 3.69
CA GLU A 197 -2.09 -1.01 4.50
C GLU A 197 -1.61 -2.12 5.44
N LEU A 198 -2.52 -2.92 6.00
CA LEU A 198 -2.16 -4.08 6.80
C LEU A 198 -1.34 -5.10 5.99
N GLY A 199 -1.64 -5.26 4.69
CA GLY A 199 -0.83 -5.99 3.72
C GLY A 199 0.63 -5.55 3.72
N HIS A 200 0.87 -4.23 3.67
CA HIS A 200 2.21 -3.64 3.79
C HIS A 200 2.83 -3.91 5.16
N VAL A 201 2.09 -3.70 6.26
CA VAL A 201 2.59 -3.89 7.64
C VAL A 201 3.27 -5.26 7.81
N PHE A 202 2.55 -6.35 7.55
CA PHE A 202 3.10 -7.68 7.85
C PHE A 202 4.06 -8.20 6.79
N SER A 203 3.97 -7.73 5.55
CA SER A 203 4.84 -8.16 4.46
C SER A 203 6.16 -7.39 4.38
N LEU A 204 6.22 -6.22 5.00
CA LEU A 204 7.39 -5.35 5.08
C LEU A 204 7.93 -5.18 6.52
N ASN A 205 7.51 -6.03 7.46
CA ASN A 205 8.12 -6.00 8.80
C ASN A 205 9.49 -6.69 8.81
N LYS A 206 10.30 -6.40 9.84
CA LYS A 206 11.64 -6.97 10.04
C LYS A 206 11.74 -8.49 9.85
N SER A 207 10.69 -9.25 10.18
CA SER A 207 10.72 -10.72 10.10
C SER A 207 10.76 -11.23 8.66
N GLN A 208 10.48 -10.36 7.69
CA GLN A 208 10.47 -10.67 6.26
C GLN A 208 11.84 -10.48 5.60
N TYR A 209 12.80 -9.83 6.27
CA TYR A 209 14.09 -9.44 5.71
C TYR A 209 15.26 -10.29 6.25
N LYS A 210 16.31 -10.40 5.44
CA LYS A 210 17.65 -10.83 5.84
C LYS A 210 18.33 -9.64 6.52
N ILE A 211 18.99 -9.86 7.64
CA ILE A 211 19.67 -8.82 8.45
C ILE A 211 20.93 -8.21 7.75
N LEU A 212 21.22 -8.54 6.49
CA LEU A 212 22.47 -8.12 5.82
C LEU A 212 22.30 -6.79 5.08
N ASP A 213 23.35 -5.93 5.07
CA ASP A 213 23.49 -4.62 4.37
C ASP A 213 22.63 -4.49 3.10
N CYS A 214 21.38 -4.08 3.30
CA CYS A 214 20.39 -3.83 2.25
C CYS A 214 20.21 -2.33 1.99
N GLU A 215 21.16 -1.51 2.45
CA GLU A 215 21.07 -0.04 2.49
C GLU A 215 21.05 0.66 1.11
N GLU A 216 21.29 -0.04 0.00
CA GLU A 216 21.37 0.61 -1.34
C GLU A 216 20.76 -0.22 -2.48
N VAL A 217 19.47 -0.56 -2.44
CA VAL A 217 18.86 -1.36 -3.52
C VAL A 217 17.63 -0.67 -4.12
N GLU A 218 17.75 -0.28 -5.39
CA GLU A 218 16.68 0.22 -6.26
C GLU A 218 15.46 -0.74 -6.32
N PHE A 219 14.27 -0.14 -6.33
CA PHE A 219 12.98 -0.81 -6.55
C PHE A 219 13.05 -1.94 -7.59
N GLY A 220 12.73 -3.15 -7.16
CA GLY A 220 12.73 -4.36 -8.01
C GLY A 220 13.98 -5.25 -7.96
N ASN A 221 15.07 -4.81 -7.32
CA ASN A 221 16.19 -5.66 -6.89
C ASN A 221 16.09 -6.07 -5.41
N GLU A 222 15.17 -5.46 -4.67
CA GLU A 222 14.97 -5.58 -3.22
C GLU A 222 14.64 -7.00 -2.75
N LEU A 223 14.18 -7.89 -3.64
CA LEU A 223 13.85 -9.28 -3.29
C LEU A 223 15.05 -10.10 -2.83
N GLU A 224 16.27 -9.66 -3.12
CA GLU A 224 17.48 -10.28 -2.58
C GLU A 224 17.59 -10.07 -1.06
N CYS A 225 17.00 -8.99 -0.53
CA CYS A 225 16.93 -8.65 0.89
C CYS A 225 15.86 -9.39 1.65
N PHE A 226 14.85 -9.95 0.97
CA PHE A 226 13.80 -10.73 1.61
C PHE A 226 14.26 -12.15 1.89
N LEU A 227 13.76 -12.75 2.99
CA LEU A 227 13.94 -14.17 3.27
C LEU A 227 13.35 -15.03 2.16
N ASP A 228 13.86 -16.25 1.99
CA ASP A 228 13.35 -17.16 0.96
C ASP A 228 11.90 -17.61 1.19
N ASP A 229 11.47 -17.59 2.45
CA ASP A 229 10.16 -17.92 2.96
C ASP A 229 9.29 -16.70 3.32
N SER A 230 9.75 -15.47 3.06
CA SER A 230 8.92 -14.27 3.24
C SER A 230 7.75 -14.23 2.26
N TYR A 231 6.66 -13.55 2.64
CA TYR A 231 5.45 -13.50 1.83
C TYR A 231 5.70 -12.85 0.47
N LEU A 232 6.36 -11.68 0.44
CA LEU A 232 6.65 -10.97 -0.81
C LEU A 232 7.59 -11.73 -1.73
N ASN A 233 8.60 -12.44 -1.20
CA ASN A 233 9.49 -13.23 -2.05
C ASN A 233 8.76 -14.46 -2.63
N LYS A 234 7.87 -15.08 -1.85
CA LYS A 234 7.00 -16.15 -2.36
C LYS A 234 6.03 -15.63 -3.42
N PHE A 235 5.43 -14.46 -3.21
CA PHE A 235 4.55 -13.81 -4.17
C PHE A 235 5.30 -13.49 -5.48
N TYR A 236 6.49 -12.91 -5.36
CA TYR A 236 7.38 -12.65 -6.49
C TYR A 236 7.70 -13.91 -7.30
N LYS A 237 8.19 -14.95 -6.62
CA LYS A 237 8.56 -16.23 -7.25
C LYS A 237 7.37 -16.87 -7.96
N THR A 238 6.16 -16.65 -7.45
CA THR A 238 4.93 -17.22 -8.00
C THR A 238 4.44 -16.43 -9.21
N PHE A 239 4.45 -15.09 -9.17
CA PHE A 239 3.72 -14.28 -10.15
C PHE A 239 4.59 -13.34 -11.01
N TYR A 240 5.80 -12.99 -10.58
CA TYR A 240 6.60 -11.92 -11.19
C TYR A 240 7.87 -12.38 -11.93
N LEU A 241 8.24 -13.66 -11.89
CA LEU A 241 9.44 -14.15 -12.57
C LEU A 241 9.43 -13.89 -14.09
N ASN A 242 8.24 -13.87 -14.70
CA ASN A 242 8.06 -13.60 -16.12
C ASN A 242 7.75 -12.13 -16.44
N VAL A 243 7.69 -11.27 -15.43
CA VAL A 243 7.52 -9.82 -15.62
C VAL A 243 8.90 -9.21 -15.87
N SER A 244 9.05 -8.55 -17.02
CA SER A 244 10.28 -7.82 -17.37
C SER A 244 10.64 -6.80 -16.28
N ARG A 245 11.92 -6.67 -15.94
CA ARG A 245 12.41 -5.79 -14.86
C ARG A 245 11.90 -4.36 -15.03
N ASP A 246 11.87 -3.85 -16.27
CA ASP A 246 11.42 -2.50 -16.57
C ASP A 246 9.97 -2.23 -16.21
N TRP A 247 9.15 -3.27 -16.05
CA TRP A 247 7.70 -3.19 -15.82
C TRP A 247 7.28 -3.68 -14.42
N ARG A 248 8.25 -3.85 -13.51
CA ARG A 248 7.98 -4.19 -12.10
C ARG A 248 7.75 -2.96 -11.22
N GLU A 249 8.19 -1.79 -11.69
CA GLU A 249 7.99 -0.49 -11.07
C GLU A 249 7.45 0.48 -12.14
N ASN A 250 6.18 0.83 -12.00
CA ASN A 250 5.40 1.59 -12.96
C ASN A 250 4.93 2.94 -12.40
N SER A 251 5.12 3.22 -11.10
CA SER A 251 4.62 4.41 -10.41
C SER A 251 5.16 5.70 -11.02
N ASN A 252 6.42 5.68 -11.46
CA ASN A 252 7.10 6.82 -12.07
C ASN A 252 7.01 6.87 -13.61
N LYS A 253 6.27 5.94 -14.24
CA LYS A 253 6.12 5.93 -15.70
C LYS A 253 5.14 7.00 -16.17
N SER A 254 5.30 7.45 -17.42
CA SER A 254 4.32 8.27 -18.13
C SER A 254 2.95 7.60 -18.18
N GLU A 255 1.87 8.39 -18.23
CA GLU A 255 0.49 7.89 -18.30
C GLU A 255 0.25 6.95 -19.46
N ILE A 256 0.78 7.34 -20.61
CA ILE A 256 0.70 6.57 -21.84
C ILE A 256 1.35 5.19 -21.68
N ASP A 257 2.44 5.07 -20.93
CA ASP A 257 3.19 3.81 -20.85
C ASP A 257 2.69 2.90 -19.73
N PHE A 258 2.26 3.49 -18.61
CA PHE A 258 1.47 2.77 -17.60
C PHE A 258 0.21 2.16 -18.23
N GLN A 259 -0.60 2.95 -18.93
CA GLN A 259 -1.84 2.46 -19.53
C GLN A 259 -1.58 1.36 -20.57
N LYS A 260 -0.50 1.47 -21.35
CA LYS A 260 -0.13 0.40 -22.30
C LYS A 260 0.15 -0.92 -21.60
N PHE A 261 0.88 -0.90 -20.48
CA PHE A 261 1.19 -2.13 -19.75
C PHE A 261 -0.05 -2.69 -19.05
N TYR A 262 -0.86 -1.82 -18.44
CA TYR A 262 -2.14 -2.17 -17.84
C TYR A 262 -3.05 -2.86 -18.85
N GLU A 263 -3.36 -2.25 -20.00
CA GLU A 263 -4.28 -2.83 -20.99
C GLU A 263 -3.82 -4.19 -21.54
N ILE A 264 -2.51 -4.44 -21.59
CA ILE A 264 -1.96 -5.73 -22.05
C ILE A 264 -2.09 -6.83 -20.99
N ASN A 265 -2.05 -6.46 -19.71
CA ASN A 265 -1.89 -7.38 -18.59
C ASN A 265 -2.97 -7.30 -17.51
N LYS A 266 -4.02 -6.48 -17.67
CA LYS A 266 -5.05 -6.23 -16.64
C LYS A 266 -5.69 -7.50 -16.06
N ASP A 267 -5.90 -8.53 -16.87
CA ASP A 267 -6.43 -9.83 -16.41
C ASP A 267 -5.59 -10.49 -15.30
N ASN A 268 -4.31 -10.11 -15.17
CA ASN A 268 -3.37 -10.62 -14.17
C ASN A 268 -3.38 -9.82 -12.86
N PHE A 269 -4.03 -8.67 -12.78
CA PHE A 269 -4.03 -7.79 -11.61
C PHE A 269 -5.45 -7.66 -11.05
N VAL A 270 -5.56 -7.50 -9.72
CA VAL A 270 -6.86 -7.33 -9.04
C VAL A 270 -7.45 -5.93 -9.21
N SER A 271 -6.61 -4.95 -9.60
CA SER A 271 -6.97 -3.55 -9.80
C SER A 271 -5.96 -2.88 -10.75
N SER A 272 -6.26 -1.67 -11.22
CA SER A 272 -5.28 -0.78 -11.85
C SER A 272 -4.17 -0.35 -10.89
N TYR A 273 -4.49 -0.11 -9.62
CA TYR A 273 -3.53 0.33 -8.60
C TYR A 273 -2.43 -0.73 -8.35
N ALA A 274 -2.79 -2.02 -8.35
CA ALA A 274 -1.87 -3.15 -8.24
C ALA A 274 -0.79 -3.18 -9.35
N VAL A 275 -0.97 -2.45 -10.46
CA VAL A 275 0.04 -2.38 -11.53
C VAL A 275 1.24 -1.52 -11.15
N ASN A 276 1.12 -0.64 -10.15
CA ASN A 276 2.21 0.27 -9.75
C ASN A 276 3.51 -0.50 -9.46
N ASN A 277 3.46 -1.50 -8.59
CA ASN A 277 4.59 -2.39 -8.32
C ASN A 277 4.14 -3.64 -7.54
N ILE A 278 5.08 -4.54 -7.26
CA ILE A 278 4.83 -5.78 -6.52
C ILE A 278 4.30 -5.57 -5.10
N TYR A 279 4.66 -4.47 -4.43
CA TYR A 279 4.22 -4.18 -3.08
C TYR A 279 2.73 -3.83 -3.08
N GLU A 280 2.31 -2.94 -3.99
CA GLU A 280 0.89 -2.62 -4.15
C GLU A 280 0.08 -3.81 -4.63
N ASP A 281 0.61 -4.60 -5.57
CA ASP A 281 -0.06 -5.81 -6.03
C ASP A 281 -0.28 -6.84 -4.92
N PHE A 282 0.70 -7.00 -4.03
CA PHE A 282 0.59 -7.87 -2.87
C PHE A 282 -0.49 -7.35 -1.91
N SER A 283 -0.45 -6.06 -1.56
CA SER A 283 -1.36 -5.44 -0.60
C SER A 283 -2.79 -5.36 -1.12
N ASP A 284 -2.99 -5.04 -2.39
CA ASP A 284 -4.30 -5.11 -3.04
C ASP A 284 -4.80 -6.54 -3.13
N SER A 285 -3.95 -7.50 -3.52
CA SER A 285 -4.37 -8.91 -3.56
C SER A 285 -4.77 -9.42 -2.16
N PHE A 286 -4.11 -8.95 -1.10
CA PHE A 286 -4.49 -9.25 0.28
C PHE A 286 -5.84 -8.61 0.65
N MET A 287 -6.05 -7.35 0.28
CA MET A 287 -7.33 -6.66 0.45
C MET A 287 -8.47 -7.41 -0.23
N PHE A 288 -8.28 -7.81 -1.50
CA PHE A 288 -9.25 -8.62 -2.23
C PHE A 288 -9.47 -10.00 -1.58
N PHE A 289 -8.41 -10.62 -1.05
CA PHE A 289 -8.54 -11.87 -0.30
C PHE A 289 -9.40 -11.73 0.95
N VAL A 290 -9.29 -10.62 1.69
CA VAL A 290 -10.10 -10.40 2.88
C VAL A 290 -11.55 -10.07 2.51
N LEU A 291 -11.75 -9.18 1.53
CA LEU A 291 -13.06 -8.61 1.22
C LEU A 291 -13.84 -9.31 0.11
N ASN A 292 -13.37 -10.43 -0.44
CA ASN A 292 -14.15 -11.21 -1.40
C ASN A 292 -14.32 -12.66 -0.95
N GLN A 293 -15.36 -13.29 -1.49
CA GLN A 293 -15.60 -14.71 -1.36
C GLN A 293 -14.44 -15.52 -1.98
N PHE A 294 -14.34 -16.79 -1.61
CA PHE A 294 -13.36 -17.67 -2.23
C PHE A 294 -13.55 -17.69 -3.76
N PRO A 295 -12.50 -17.43 -4.57
CA PRO A 295 -12.68 -17.34 -6.02
C PRO A 295 -13.06 -18.69 -6.66
N GLU A 296 -14.25 -18.75 -7.24
CA GLU A 296 -14.75 -19.93 -7.98
C GLU A 296 -14.44 -19.87 -9.49
N GLU A 297 -14.12 -18.69 -10.03
CA GLU A 297 -13.84 -18.53 -11.45
C GLU A 297 -12.39 -18.93 -11.81
N GLY A 298 -12.04 -18.72 -13.08
CA GLY A 298 -10.74 -19.01 -13.66
C GLY A 298 -10.03 -17.77 -14.21
N LYS A 299 -10.32 -16.59 -13.68
CA LYS A 299 -9.59 -15.37 -14.05
C LYS A 299 -8.17 -15.45 -13.49
N ALA A 300 -7.21 -14.86 -14.18
CA ALA A 300 -5.81 -15.03 -13.81
C ALA A 300 -5.52 -14.41 -12.43
N TYR A 301 -5.94 -13.17 -12.18
CA TYR A 301 -5.70 -12.48 -10.90
C TYR A 301 -6.22 -13.25 -9.67
N GLU A 302 -7.24 -14.10 -9.81
CA GLU A 302 -7.78 -14.89 -8.69
C GLU A 302 -6.76 -15.86 -8.10
N GLU A 303 -5.74 -16.26 -8.87
CA GLU A 303 -4.64 -17.06 -8.35
C GLU A 303 -3.81 -16.28 -7.31
N LYS A 304 -3.76 -14.94 -7.40
CA LYS A 304 -3.15 -14.08 -6.37
C LYS A 304 -3.99 -13.98 -5.11
N ILE A 305 -5.32 -14.06 -5.23
CA ILE A 305 -6.21 -14.18 -4.07
C ILE A 305 -6.03 -15.56 -3.42
N LYS A 306 -6.01 -16.63 -4.24
CA LYS A 306 -5.79 -18.01 -3.79
C LYS A 306 -4.45 -18.19 -3.08
N PHE A 307 -3.41 -17.44 -3.46
CA PHE A 307 -2.10 -17.45 -2.81
C PHE A 307 -2.16 -17.37 -1.28
N PHE A 308 -3.02 -16.51 -0.73
CA PHE A 308 -3.12 -16.30 0.72
C PHE A 308 -3.68 -17.51 1.48
N TYR A 309 -4.46 -18.37 0.82
CA TYR A 309 -4.98 -19.61 1.41
C TYR A 309 -3.90 -20.66 1.71
N ASN A 310 -2.69 -20.50 1.17
CA ASN A 310 -1.54 -21.35 1.52
C ASN A 310 -0.83 -20.93 2.82
N TYR A 311 -1.28 -19.87 3.49
CA TYR A 311 -0.72 -19.35 4.73
C TYR A 311 -1.78 -19.43 5.83
N PRO A 312 -1.82 -20.52 6.63
CA PRO A 312 -2.88 -20.76 7.61
C PRO A 312 -3.10 -19.60 8.60
N GLU A 313 -2.04 -18.91 8.98
CA GLU A 313 -2.08 -17.70 9.80
C GLU A 313 -2.77 -16.51 9.15
N LEU A 314 -2.70 -16.36 7.81
CA LEU A 314 -3.38 -15.30 7.06
C LEU A 314 -4.85 -15.63 6.83
N VAL A 315 -5.21 -16.91 6.68
CA VAL A 315 -6.61 -17.35 6.63
C VAL A 315 -7.29 -17.15 7.98
N LEU A 316 -6.58 -17.44 9.09
CA LEU A 316 -7.06 -17.09 10.42
C LEU A 316 -7.20 -15.56 10.60
N LEU A 317 -6.21 -14.79 10.13
CA LEU A 317 -6.28 -13.33 10.18
C LEU A 317 -7.51 -12.79 9.43
N ARG A 318 -7.79 -13.26 8.21
CA ARG A 318 -8.99 -12.89 7.45
C ARG A 318 -10.26 -13.08 8.27
N ALA A 319 -10.45 -14.27 8.85
CA ALA A 319 -11.63 -14.56 9.68
C ALA A 319 -11.71 -13.65 10.91
N GLN A 320 -10.57 -13.33 11.53
CA GLN A 320 -10.52 -12.41 12.68
C GLN A 320 -10.83 -10.95 12.29
N LEU A 321 -10.32 -10.47 11.16
CA LEU A 321 -10.60 -9.13 10.66
C LEU A 321 -12.11 -8.95 10.41
N LEU A 322 -12.71 -9.85 9.63
CA LEU A 322 -14.13 -9.80 9.29
C LEU A 322 -15.02 -9.92 10.54
N LYS A 323 -14.69 -10.86 11.44
CA LYS A 323 -15.36 -10.99 12.73
C LYS A 323 -15.30 -9.68 13.53
N ASN A 324 -14.13 -9.05 13.62
CA ASN A 324 -13.95 -7.82 14.38
C ASN A 324 -14.69 -6.64 13.76
N ILE A 325 -14.74 -6.55 12.42
CA ILE A 325 -15.52 -5.54 11.70
C ILE A 325 -17.00 -5.66 12.08
N VAL A 326 -17.55 -6.87 11.95
CA VAL A 326 -18.95 -7.18 12.25
C VAL A 326 -19.27 -6.95 13.73
N ASP A 327 -18.53 -7.57 14.65
CA ASP A 327 -18.81 -7.50 16.09
C ASP A 327 -18.70 -6.09 16.68
N ASN A 328 -17.93 -5.20 16.05
CA ASN A 328 -17.76 -3.83 16.49
C ASN A 328 -18.57 -2.81 15.67
N ASP A 329 -19.40 -3.28 14.73
CA ASP A 329 -20.20 -2.43 13.83
C ASP A 329 -19.33 -1.36 13.13
N LEU A 330 -18.13 -1.72 12.66
CA LEU A 330 -17.16 -0.73 12.17
C LEU A 330 -17.57 -0.06 10.86
N HIS A 331 -18.46 -0.70 10.10
CA HIS A 331 -19.05 -0.17 8.86
C HIS A 331 -20.18 0.85 9.08
N LYS A 332 -20.76 0.93 10.28
CA LYS A 332 -21.98 1.72 10.56
C LYS A 332 -21.75 3.17 10.96
#